data_AF-A0A3N4K8G6-F1
#
_entry.id   AF-A0A3N4K8G6-F1
#
_cell.length_a   1.000
_cell.length_b   1.000
_cell.length_c   1.000
_cell.angle_alpha   90.00
_cell.angle_beta   90.00
_cell.angle_gamma   90.00
#
_symmetry.space_group_name_H-M   'P 1'
#
loop_
_entity.id
_entity.type
_entity.pdbx_description
1 polymer ?
#
loop_
_entity_poly.entity_id
_entity_poly.type
_entity_poly.pdbx_seq_one_letter_code
_entity_poly.pdbx_strand_id
1 'polypeptide(L)'
;MYRRASSLIDHLSALEKQGVAYFYFNRMDTPRQDPCSVFRSILLQLLTSAAAIPPLTAALYNTHPTPTLSISQLQAAIAECGGRFERTWILLDGLDECAEVHRADILSTLWVLCGRGVRVFVTSTPGVVDLRRDEGSEILDLEGLVEGSREERMKGVKALVKKKIGVAQWRRAVEGGAKEIEEVIERVVERAGGV
;
A
#
# COMPACT_ATOMS: atom_id res chain seq x y z
N MET A 1 8.08 -17.94 -7.93
CA MET A 1 8.11 -16.93 -6.85
C MET A 1 6.75 -16.23 -6.86
N TYR A 2 5.89 -16.54 -5.89
CA TYR A 2 4.49 -16.10 -5.90
C TYR A 2 4.39 -14.67 -5.35
N ARG A 3 3.92 -13.73 -6.17
CA ARG A 3 3.59 -12.34 -5.76
C ARG A 3 2.30 -12.38 -4.94
N ARG A 4 2.41 -12.20 -3.62
CA ARG A 4 1.30 -12.43 -2.67
C ARG A 4 0.22 -11.36 -2.86
N ALA A 5 0.56 -10.15 -3.28
CA ALA A 5 -0.38 -9.05 -3.49
C ALA A 5 -1.00 -8.94 -4.90
N SER A 6 -0.64 -9.80 -5.87
CA SER A 6 -1.00 -9.60 -7.28
C SER A 6 -2.51 -9.49 -7.53
N SER A 7 -3.31 -10.34 -6.89
CA SER A 7 -4.77 -10.32 -7.08
C SER A 7 -5.43 -9.07 -6.49
N LEU A 8 -4.87 -8.53 -5.39
CA LEU A 8 -5.32 -7.25 -4.81
C LEU A 8 -5.06 -6.10 -5.76
N ILE A 9 -3.90 -6.09 -6.41
CA ILE A 9 -3.53 -5.05 -7.37
C ILE A 9 -4.44 -5.07 -8.58
N ASP A 10 -4.64 -6.24 -9.20
CA ASP A 10 -5.49 -6.38 -10.39
C ASP A 10 -6.92 -5.91 -10.10
N HIS A 11 -7.45 -6.26 -8.93
CA HIS A 11 -8.79 -5.88 -8.55
C HIS A 11 -8.92 -4.38 -8.22
N LEU A 12 -8.02 -3.84 -7.38
CA LEU A 12 -8.08 -2.41 -7.03
C LEU A 12 -7.89 -1.53 -8.28
N SER A 13 -7.04 -1.95 -9.21
CA SER A 13 -6.80 -1.22 -10.47
C SER A 13 -8.01 -1.24 -11.41
N ALA A 14 -8.90 -2.22 -11.27
CA ALA A 14 -10.14 -2.31 -12.04
C ALA A 14 -11.26 -1.39 -11.51
N LEU A 15 -11.13 -0.87 -10.28
CA LEU A 15 -12.10 0.06 -9.70
C LEU A 15 -11.92 1.45 -10.31
N GLU A 16 -13.00 2.00 -10.87
CA GLU A 16 -12.95 3.35 -11.44
C GLU A 16 -12.61 4.41 -10.38
N LYS A 17 -11.89 5.45 -10.82
CA LYS A 17 -11.50 6.63 -10.01
C LYS A 17 -10.68 6.32 -8.75
N GLN A 18 -10.07 5.14 -8.67
CA GLN A 18 -9.12 4.79 -7.62
C GLN A 18 -7.67 5.03 -8.05
N GLY A 19 -6.85 5.52 -7.14
CA GLY A 19 -5.41 5.61 -7.30
C GLY A 19 -4.78 4.35 -6.73
N VAL A 20 -4.08 3.57 -7.55
CA VAL A 20 -3.45 2.33 -7.10
C VAL A 20 -1.97 2.36 -7.47
N ALA A 21 -1.14 2.13 -6.47
CA ALA A 21 0.30 1.97 -6.64
C ALA A 21 0.78 0.77 -5.82
N TYR A 22 1.84 0.12 -6.29
CA TYR A 22 2.41 -1.03 -5.63
C TYR A 22 3.92 -1.11 -5.78
N PHE A 23 4.56 -1.80 -4.85
CA PHE A 23 5.98 -2.12 -4.92
C PHE A 23 6.22 -3.52 -4.36
N TYR A 24 7.00 -4.31 -5.09
CA TYR A 24 7.42 -5.64 -4.68
C TYR A 24 8.87 -5.56 -4.23
N PHE A 25 9.10 -5.80 -2.94
CA PHE A 25 10.46 -5.99 -2.44
C PHE A 25 10.97 -7.35 -2.89
N ASN A 26 12.27 -7.39 -3.15
CA ASN A 26 13.00 -8.58 -3.56
C ASN A 26 14.39 -8.53 -2.94
N ARG A 27 14.69 -9.41 -2.00
CA ARG A 27 15.99 -9.41 -1.29
C ARG A 27 17.21 -9.44 -2.23
N MET A 28 17.05 -9.97 -3.45
CA MET A 28 18.09 -10.07 -4.48
C MET A 28 18.33 -8.75 -5.27
N ASP A 29 17.45 -7.76 -5.15
CA ASP A 29 17.50 -6.48 -5.88
C ASP A 29 17.62 -5.28 -4.93
N THR A 30 18.58 -5.36 -4.01
CA THR A 30 18.86 -4.37 -2.98
C THR A 30 19.18 -2.95 -3.51
N PRO A 31 19.88 -2.77 -4.65
CA PRO A 31 20.22 -1.42 -5.15
C PRO A 31 19.02 -0.57 -5.54
N ARG A 32 17.85 -1.18 -5.79
CA ARG A 32 16.62 -0.49 -6.24
C ARG A 32 15.61 -0.23 -5.12
N GLN A 33 16.00 -0.51 -3.88
CA GLN A 33 15.10 -0.52 -2.71
C GLN A 33 15.49 0.53 -1.67
N ASP A 34 16.22 1.57 -2.08
CA ASP A 34 16.31 2.77 -1.25
C ASP A 34 14.94 3.46 -1.16
N PRO A 35 14.62 4.15 -0.06
CA PRO A 35 13.31 4.76 0.14
C PRO A 35 12.92 5.72 -1.00
N CYS A 36 13.85 6.50 -1.53
CA CYS A 36 13.56 7.45 -2.62
C CYS A 36 13.15 6.72 -3.90
N SER A 37 13.83 5.61 -4.23
CA SER A 37 13.46 4.75 -5.37
C SER A 37 12.06 4.14 -5.21
N VAL A 38 11.73 3.63 -4.02
CA VAL A 38 10.40 3.06 -3.73
C VAL A 38 9.31 4.11 -3.93
N PHE A 39 9.44 5.28 -3.30
CA PHE A 39 8.41 6.32 -3.38
C PHE A 39 8.37 7.02 -4.74
N ARG A 40 9.47 7.08 -5.49
CA ARG A 40 9.47 7.54 -6.88
C ARG A 40 8.67 6.57 -7.76
N SER A 41 8.86 5.26 -7.60
CA SER A 41 8.06 4.25 -8.31
C SER A 41 6.56 4.39 -8.01
N ILE A 42 6.21 4.58 -6.74
CA ILE A 42 4.82 4.80 -6.31
C ILE A 42 4.25 6.07 -6.96
N LEU A 43 4.96 7.18 -6.90
CA LEU A 43 4.52 8.45 -7.49
C LEU A 43 4.29 8.30 -9.01
N LEU A 44 5.19 7.64 -9.72
CA LEU A 44 5.05 7.41 -11.16
C LEU A 44 3.78 6.62 -11.50
N GLN A 45 3.46 5.56 -10.75
CA GLN A 45 2.24 4.77 -10.98
C GLN A 45 0.98 5.59 -10.76
N LEU A 46 0.95 6.43 -9.72
CA LEU A 46 -0.19 7.34 -9.48
C LEU A 46 -0.31 8.40 -10.57
N LEU A 47 0.80 8.97 -11.04
CA LEU A 47 0.80 9.94 -12.14
C LEU A 47 0.30 9.34 -13.44
N THR A 48 0.70 8.11 -13.77
CA THR A 48 0.23 7.40 -14.97
C THR A 48 -1.27 7.13 -14.91
N SER A 49 -1.82 6.92 -13.72
CA SER A 49 -3.24 6.66 -13.52
C SER A 49 -4.07 7.94 -13.39
N ALA A 50 -3.44 9.09 -13.18
CA ALA A 50 -4.12 10.37 -12.98
C ALA A 50 -4.55 10.97 -14.32
N ALA A 51 -5.75 11.57 -14.35
CA ALA A 51 -6.26 12.26 -15.55
C ALA A 51 -5.44 13.50 -15.94
N ALA A 52 -4.69 14.08 -15.00
CA ALA A 52 -3.80 15.21 -15.22
C ALA A 52 -2.65 15.21 -14.22
N ILE A 53 -1.49 15.75 -14.64
CA ILE A 53 -0.33 15.93 -13.78
C ILE A 53 -0.64 17.00 -12.70
N PRO A 54 -0.38 16.74 -11.41
CA PRO A 54 -0.57 17.72 -10.34
C PRO A 54 0.40 18.91 -10.40
N PRO A 55 -0.07 20.14 -10.06
CA PRO A 55 0.76 21.35 -10.10
C PRO A 55 2.03 21.30 -9.28
N LEU A 56 2.00 20.80 -8.04
CA LEU A 56 3.23 20.68 -7.23
C LEU A 56 4.17 19.66 -7.86
N THR A 57 3.65 18.55 -8.40
CA THR A 57 4.47 17.56 -9.10
C THR A 57 5.12 18.13 -10.37
N ALA A 58 4.38 18.91 -11.16
CA ALA A 58 4.91 19.61 -12.33
C ALA A 58 5.97 20.67 -11.93
N ALA A 59 5.72 21.43 -10.87
CA ALA A 59 6.67 22.41 -10.35
C ALA A 59 7.96 21.77 -9.85
N LEU A 60 7.87 20.65 -9.12
CA LEU A 60 9.04 19.88 -8.66
C LEU A 60 9.89 19.38 -9.82
N TYR A 61 9.28 18.95 -10.92
CA TYR A 61 10.01 18.49 -12.11
C TYR A 61 10.64 19.65 -12.90
N ASN A 62 9.96 20.80 -12.97
CA ASN A 62 10.46 21.98 -13.70
C ASN A 62 11.56 22.74 -12.94
N THR A 63 11.60 22.66 -11.61
CA THR A 63 12.54 23.42 -10.76
C THR A 63 13.78 22.64 -10.35
N HIS A 64 13.86 21.33 -10.67
CA HIS A 64 14.98 20.49 -10.30
C HIS A 64 15.72 19.97 -11.54
N PRO A 65 16.90 20.53 -11.86
CA PRO A 65 17.74 20.04 -12.95
C PRO A 65 18.41 18.69 -12.62
N THR A 66 18.33 18.23 -11.37
CA THR A 66 18.83 16.93 -10.93
C THR A 66 17.69 15.96 -10.61
N PRO A 67 17.84 14.66 -10.88
CA PRO A 67 16.75 13.68 -10.84
C PRO A 67 16.32 13.25 -9.41
N THR A 68 16.87 13.85 -8.36
CA THR A 68 16.73 13.35 -6.99
C THR A 68 15.80 14.23 -6.15
N LEU A 69 14.52 13.88 -6.15
CA LEU A 69 13.56 14.34 -5.13
C LEU A 69 13.91 13.76 -3.76
N SER A 70 13.80 14.58 -2.72
CA SER A 70 13.88 14.13 -1.33
C SER A 70 12.63 13.34 -0.91
N ILE A 71 12.72 12.60 0.19
CA ILE A 71 11.57 11.89 0.76
C ILE A 71 10.41 12.82 1.09
N SER A 72 10.67 14.01 1.65
CA SER A 72 9.61 14.97 1.98
C SER A 72 8.93 15.53 0.73
N GLN A 73 9.68 15.74 -0.36
CA GLN A 73 9.12 16.14 -1.65
C GLN A 73 8.27 15.02 -2.26
N LEU A 74 8.75 13.77 -2.21
CA LEU A 74 8.00 12.60 -2.67
C LEU A 74 6.71 12.42 -1.86
N GLN A 75 6.75 12.58 -0.54
CA GLN A 75 5.57 12.55 0.33
C GLN A 75 4.52 13.59 -0.06
N ALA A 76 4.96 14.83 -0.34
CA ALA A 76 4.07 15.91 -0.75
C ALA A 76 3.45 15.63 -2.13
N ALA A 77 4.25 15.20 -3.10
CA ALA A 77 3.79 14.87 -4.44
C ALA A 77 2.83 13.67 -4.45
N ILE A 78 3.13 12.61 -3.70
CA ILE A 78 2.25 11.43 -3.59
C ILE A 78 0.92 11.82 -2.95
N ALA A 79 0.92 12.63 -1.90
CA ALA A 79 -0.31 13.07 -1.25
C ALA A 79 -1.17 13.96 -2.15
N GLU A 80 -0.56 14.91 -2.87
CA GLU A 80 -1.26 15.77 -3.83
C GLU A 80 -1.85 14.94 -4.99
N CYS A 81 -1.06 14.03 -5.56
CA CYS A 81 -1.50 13.16 -6.63
C CYS A 81 -2.62 12.21 -6.15
N GLY A 82 -2.43 11.60 -4.98
CA GLY A 82 -3.39 10.71 -4.35
C GLY A 82 -4.73 11.39 -4.01
N GLY A 83 -4.70 12.69 -3.68
CA GLY A 83 -5.90 13.49 -3.40
C GLY A 83 -6.81 13.71 -4.62
N ARG A 84 -6.40 13.32 -5.82
CA ARG A 84 -7.21 13.42 -7.04
C ARG A 84 -8.09 12.21 -7.31
N PHE A 85 -7.87 11.13 -6.58
CA PHE A 85 -8.67 9.90 -6.66
C PHE A 85 -9.73 9.92 -5.56
N GLU A 86 -10.83 9.17 -5.75
CA GLU A 86 -11.82 9.00 -4.67
C GLU A 86 -11.20 8.27 -3.47
N ARG A 87 -10.23 7.40 -3.72
CA ARG A 87 -9.37 6.79 -2.72
C ARG A 87 -8.04 6.39 -3.36
N THR A 88 -6.97 6.47 -2.57
CA THR A 88 -5.64 6.04 -3.00
C THR A 88 -5.16 4.88 -2.14
N TRP A 89 -4.63 3.85 -2.80
CA TRP A 89 -4.12 2.62 -2.21
C TRP A 89 -2.67 2.41 -2.61
N ILE A 90 -1.81 2.15 -1.62
CA ILE A 90 -0.43 1.73 -1.81
C ILE A 90 -0.29 0.31 -1.28
N LEU A 91 0.25 -0.61 -2.09
CA LEU A 91 0.48 -1.99 -1.71
C LEU A 91 1.97 -2.30 -1.73
N LEU A 92 2.53 -2.69 -0.59
CA LEU A 92 3.92 -3.10 -0.46
C LEU A 92 4.00 -4.59 -0.17
N ASP A 93 4.60 -5.36 -1.08
CA ASP A 93 4.74 -6.79 -0.93
C ASP A 93 6.17 -7.16 -0.48
N GLY A 94 6.31 -7.83 0.66
CA GLY A 94 7.59 -8.35 1.17
C GLY A 94 8.45 -7.31 1.90
N LEU A 95 7.88 -6.42 2.69
CA LEU A 95 8.64 -5.30 3.31
C LEU A 95 9.84 -5.77 4.15
N ASP A 96 9.83 -6.97 4.72
CA ASP A 96 10.95 -7.55 5.44
C ASP A 96 12.16 -7.91 4.55
N GLU A 97 11.96 -8.00 3.23
CA GLU A 97 13.03 -8.26 2.26
C GLU A 97 13.91 -7.03 1.98
N CYS A 98 13.50 -5.83 2.42
CA CYS A 98 14.32 -4.63 2.32
C CYS A 98 15.34 -4.50 3.46
N ALA A 99 16.42 -3.77 3.21
CA ALA A 99 17.42 -3.50 4.24
C ALA A 99 16.81 -2.78 5.45
N GLU A 100 17.19 -3.19 6.66
CA GLU A 100 16.62 -2.67 7.91
C GLU A 100 16.71 -1.13 8.02
N VAL A 101 17.83 -0.55 7.58
CA VAL A 101 18.03 0.91 7.54
C VAL A 101 16.98 1.61 6.65
N HIS A 102 16.62 1.02 5.51
CA HIS A 102 15.61 1.57 4.61
C HIS A 102 14.19 1.31 5.12
N ARG A 103 13.98 0.19 5.83
CA ARG A 103 12.68 -0.20 6.35
C ARG A 103 12.10 0.85 7.30
N ALA A 104 12.92 1.40 8.20
CA ALA A 104 12.49 2.46 9.11
C ALA A 104 12.05 3.74 8.38
N ASP A 105 12.81 4.16 7.37
CA ASP A 105 12.49 5.34 6.54
C ASP A 105 11.25 5.13 5.68
N ILE A 106 11.07 3.91 5.16
CA ILE A 106 9.87 3.52 4.41
C ILE A 106 8.65 3.57 5.33
N LEU A 107 8.71 2.94 6.51
CA LEU A 107 7.60 2.93 7.47
C LEU A 107 7.23 4.35 7.92
N SER A 108 8.21 5.16 8.34
CA SER A 108 7.96 6.55 8.75
C SER A 108 7.28 7.35 7.65
N THR A 109 7.67 7.13 6.40
CA THR A 109 7.05 7.77 5.24
C THR A 109 5.63 7.29 4.99
N LEU A 110 5.37 5.98 5.08
CA LEU A 110 4.02 5.42 4.94
C LEU A 110 3.07 5.96 6.01
N TRP A 111 3.55 6.14 7.25
CA TRP A 111 2.76 6.73 8.32
C TRP A 111 2.35 8.17 8.02
N VAL A 112 3.28 8.98 7.49
CA VAL A 112 2.96 10.35 7.03
C VAL A 112 1.92 10.34 5.91
N LEU A 113 2.03 9.40 4.96
CA LEU A 113 1.06 9.26 3.87
C LEU A 113 -0.32 8.80 4.37
N CYS A 114 -0.36 7.89 5.34
CA CYS A 114 -1.61 7.47 6.00
C CYS A 114 -2.32 8.66 6.66
N GLY A 115 -1.57 9.51 7.37
CA GLY A 115 -2.10 10.74 7.96
C GLY A 115 -2.67 11.74 6.93
N ARG A 116 -2.38 11.54 5.63
CA ARG A 116 -2.89 12.33 4.51
C ARG A 116 -4.00 11.62 3.72
N GLY A 117 -4.55 10.53 4.25
CA GLY A 117 -5.68 9.79 3.65
C GLY A 117 -5.29 8.74 2.61
N VAL A 118 -4.01 8.39 2.50
CA VAL A 118 -3.55 7.29 1.65
C VAL A 118 -3.64 5.97 2.42
N ARG A 119 -4.32 4.98 1.86
CA ARG A 119 -4.45 3.67 2.48
C ARG A 119 -3.31 2.77 2.07
N VAL A 120 -2.70 2.11 3.04
CA VAL A 120 -1.51 1.30 2.81
C VAL A 120 -1.76 -0.15 3.23
N PHE A 121 -1.47 -1.08 2.33
CA PHE A 121 -1.35 -2.51 2.63
C PHE A 121 0.11 -2.93 2.58
N VAL A 122 0.53 -3.73 3.55
CA VAL A 122 1.89 -4.27 3.63
C VAL A 122 1.80 -5.77 3.87
N THR A 123 2.62 -6.55 3.19
CA THR A 123 2.93 -7.93 3.59
C THR A 123 4.36 -7.97 4.13
N SER A 124 4.57 -8.77 5.17
CA SER A 124 5.90 -9.05 5.70
C SER A 124 5.92 -10.31 6.56
N THR A 125 7.04 -11.02 6.59
CA THR A 125 7.20 -12.20 7.47
C THR A 125 6.81 -11.86 8.93
N PRO A 126 5.96 -12.70 9.57
CA PRO A 126 5.50 -12.45 10.95
C PRO A 126 6.64 -12.21 11.93
N GLY A 127 6.51 -11.17 12.75
CA GLY A 127 7.48 -10.85 13.80
C GLY A 127 8.75 -10.12 13.32
N VAL A 128 8.90 -9.85 12.03
CA VAL A 128 10.08 -9.13 11.48
C VAL A 128 9.85 -7.62 11.46
N VAL A 129 8.61 -7.17 11.26
CA VAL A 129 8.26 -5.76 11.21
C VAL A 129 7.33 -5.43 12.37
N ASP A 130 7.75 -4.52 13.24
CA ASP A 130 6.87 -4.00 14.27
C ASP A 130 5.92 -2.96 13.66
N LEU A 131 4.74 -3.44 13.25
CA LEU A 131 3.66 -2.62 12.70
C LEU A 131 2.69 -2.14 13.80
N ARG A 132 3.07 -2.22 15.09
CA ARG A 132 2.21 -1.86 16.22
C ARG A 132 1.81 -0.38 16.19
N ARG A 133 0.57 -0.19 15.73
CA ARG A 133 -0.45 0.83 16.06
C ARG A 133 0.06 2.11 16.71
N ASP A 134 0.18 3.14 15.89
CA ASP A 134 -0.39 4.42 16.26
C ASP A 134 -1.90 4.36 15.97
N GLU A 135 -2.76 4.78 16.89
CA GLU A 135 -4.22 4.56 16.80
C GLU A 135 -4.91 5.33 15.64
N GLY A 136 -4.14 6.07 14.84
CA GLY A 136 -4.63 6.81 13.68
C GLY A 136 -4.18 6.27 12.32
N SER A 137 -3.34 5.23 12.26
CA SER A 137 -2.60 4.94 11.03
C SER A 137 -3.05 3.66 10.28
N GLU A 138 -3.19 3.82 8.95
CA GLU A 138 -3.96 2.91 8.08
C GLU A 138 -3.17 1.72 7.52
N ILE A 139 -1.94 1.47 7.97
CA ILE A 139 -1.17 0.31 7.52
C ILE A 139 -1.87 -0.98 7.98
N LEU A 140 -2.15 -1.88 7.04
CA LEU A 140 -2.66 -3.22 7.28
C LEU A 140 -1.55 -4.23 6.99
N ASP A 141 -1.10 -4.90 8.03
CA ASP A 141 -0.28 -6.09 7.90
C ASP A 141 -1.17 -7.26 7.45
N LEU A 142 -0.95 -7.73 6.24
CA LEU A 142 -1.70 -8.87 5.69
C LEU A 142 -1.11 -10.22 6.14
N GLU A 143 0.08 -10.24 6.74
CA GLU A 143 0.80 -11.45 7.15
C GLU A 143 0.95 -11.60 8.68
N GLY A 144 0.90 -10.53 9.46
CA GLY A 144 0.87 -10.60 10.94
C GLY A 144 -0.36 -11.30 11.54
N LEU A 145 -1.28 -11.79 10.71
CA LEU A 145 -2.49 -12.55 11.07
C LEU A 145 -2.29 -14.08 10.95
N VAL A 146 -1.05 -14.54 10.78
CA VAL A 146 -0.70 -15.92 10.40
C VAL A 146 -0.78 -16.96 11.53
N GLU A 147 -0.89 -16.56 12.81
CA GLU A 147 -1.17 -17.53 13.89
C GLU A 147 -2.65 -17.88 13.96
N GLY A 148 -2.98 -19.15 13.68
CA GLY A 148 -4.33 -19.69 13.74
C GLY A 148 -4.74 -20.47 12.48
N SER A 149 -5.87 -21.17 12.59
CA SER A 149 -6.52 -21.90 11.50
C SER A 149 -6.97 -20.95 10.37
N ARG A 150 -7.17 -21.48 9.16
CA ARG A 150 -7.67 -20.74 7.98
C ARG A 150 -8.85 -19.82 8.31
N GLU A 151 -9.78 -20.33 9.11
CA GLU A 151 -11.00 -19.63 9.51
C GLU A 151 -10.72 -18.45 10.45
N GLU A 152 -9.75 -18.60 11.35
CA GLU A 152 -9.32 -17.53 12.27
C GLU A 152 -8.57 -16.41 11.54
N ARG A 153 -7.71 -16.76 10.58
CA ARG A 153 -7.01 -15.79 9.72
C ARG A 153 -8.01 -14.93 8.93
N MET A 154 -8.95 -15.60 8.27
CA MET A 154 -9.98 -14.96 7.47
C MET A 154 -10.90 -14.07 8.32
N LYS A 155 -11.27 -14.55 9.52
CA LYS A 155 -12.07 -13.78 10.47
C LYS A 155 -11.33 -12.53 10.98
N GLY A 156 -10.03 -12.65 11.25
CA GLY A 156 -9.18 -11.54 11.68
C GLY A 156 -9.03 -10.45 10.62
N VAL A 157 -8.70 -10.85 9.38
CA VAL A 157 -8.56 -9.92 8.25
C VAL A 157 -9.91 -9.25 7.93
N LYS A 158 -11.00 -10.01 7.83
CA LYS A 158 -12.35 -9.46 7.59
C LYS A 158 -12.79 -8.50 8.70
N ALA A 159 -12.53 -8.84 9.96
CA ALA A 159 -12.86 -7.96 11.08
C ALA A 159 -12.04 -6.65 11.04
N LEU A 160 -10.76 -6.71 10.68
CA LEU A 160 -9.89 -5.54 10.54
C LEU A 160 -10.32 -4.63 9.39
N VAL A 161 -10.59 -5.20 8.23
CA VAL A 161 -11.06 -4.48 7.03
C VAL A 161 -12.43 -3.86 7.30
N LYS A 162 -13.38 -4.61 7.89
CA LYS A 162 -14.72 -4.11 8.26
C LYS A 162 -14.68 -3.01 9.31
N LYS A 163 -13.76 -3.10 10.28
CA LYS A 163 -13.55 -2.07 11.31
C LYS A 163 -12.98 -0.79 10.70
N LYS A 164 -12.03 -0.89 9.75
CA LYS A 164 -11.34 0.27 9.15
C LYS A 164 -12.09 0.93 7.99
N ILE A 165 -12.86 0.18 7.20
CA ILE A 165 -13.73 0.75 6.16
C ILE A 165 -14.99 1.38 6.79
N GLY A 166 -15.29 1.08 8.05
CA GLY A 166 -16.48 1.55 8.76
C GLY A 166 -17.72 0.82 8.29
N VAL A 167 -18.54 0.29 9.21
CA VAL A 167 -19.66 -0.62 8.89
C VAL A 167 -20.64 -0.03 7.86
N ALA A 168 -20.83 1.29 7.84
CA ALA A 168 -21.71 1.98 6.88
C ALA A 168 -21.09 2.14 5.47
N GLN A 169 -19.77 2.38 5.38
CA GLN A 169 -19.06 2.43 4.09
C GLN A 169 -18.78 1.01 3.56
N TRP A 170 -18.57 0.05 4.45
CA TRP A 170 -18.52 -1.39 4.15
C TRP A 170 -19.85 -1.84 3.55
N ARG A 171 -21.00 -1.49 4.16
CA ARG A 171 -22.32 -1.84 3.58
C ARG A 171 -22.54 -1.24 2.19
N ARG A 172 -22.17 0.02 1.95
CA ARG A 172 -22.23 0.65 0.61
C ARG A 172 -21.24 0.05 -0.39
N ALA A 173 -20.04 -0.32 0.06
CA ALA A 173 -19.05 -0.99 -0.79
C ALA A 173 -19.46 -2.44 -1.09
N VAL A 174 -20.13 -3.13 -0.16
CA VAL A 174 -20.69 -4.49 -0.33
C VAL A 174 -21.78 -4.52 -1.40
N GLU A 175 -22.51 -3.43 -1.59
CA GLU A 175 -23.49 -3.29 -2.68
C GLU A 175 -22.84 -3.02 -4.06
N GLY A 176 -21.55 -2.65 -4.12
CA GLY A 176 -20.88 -2.22 -5.37
C GLY A 176 -19.52 -2.86 -5.71
N GLY A 177 -18.97 -3.78 -4.91
CA GLY A 177 -17.68 -4.44 -5.21
C GLY A 177 -16.94 -5.10 -4.05
N ALA A 178 -17.37 -4.94 -2.78
CA ALA A 178 -16.62 -5.47 -1.64
C ALA A 178 -16.66 -7.00 -1.51
N LYS A 179 -17.63 -7.69 -2.13
CA LYS A 179 -17.60 -9.16 -2.21
C LYS A 179 -16.37 -9.64 -2.98
N GLU A 180 -16.00 -8.91 -4.04
CA GLU A 180 -14.80 -9.19 -4.82
C GLU A 180 -13.53 -8.79 -4.06
N ILE A 181 -13.51 -7.65 -3.36
CA ILE A 181 -12.38 -7.29 -2.47
C ILE A 181 -12.18 -8.37 -1.40
N GLU A 182 -13.27 -8.87 -0.81
CA GLU A 182 -13.25 -9.94 0.19
C GLU A 182 -12.70 -11.25 -0.40
N GLU A 183 -13.18 -11.68 -1.57
CA GLU A 183 -12.65 -12.85 -2.30
C GLU A 183 -11.17 -12.69 -2.69
N VAL A 184 -10.74 -11.47 -3.00
CA VAL A 184 -9.35 -11.19 -3.36
C VAL A 184 -8.45 -11.24 -2.12
N ILE A 185 -8.90 -10.66 -1.01
CA ILE A 185 -8.22 -10.77 0.28
C ILE A 185 -8.12 -12.24 0.70
N GLU A 186 -9.20 -13.01 0.56
CA GLU A 186 -9.20 -14.45 0.82
C GLU A 186 -8.16 -15.18 -0.03
N ARG A 187 -8.08 -14.88 -1.33
CA ARG A 187 -7.08 -15.46 -2.25
C ARG A 187 -5.65 -15.10 -1.86
N VAL A 188 -5.41 -13.87 -1.41
CA VAL A 188 -4.08 -13.43 -0.95
C VAL A 188 -3.68 -14.17 0.32
N VAL A 189 -4.60 -14.28 1.29
CA VAL A 189 -4.36 -14.99 2.56
C VAL A 189 -4.15 -16.49 2.33
N GLU A 190 -4.92 -17.10 1.42
CA GLU A 190 -4.76 -18.52 1.05
C GLU A 190 -3.39 -18.79 0.43
N ARG A 191 -2.89 -17.89 -0.43
CA ARG A 191 -1.55 -18.00 -1.05
C ARG A 191 -0.40 -17.68 -0.09
N ALA A 192 -0.62 -16.83 0.90
CA ALA A 192 0.38 -16.51 1.93
C ALA A 192 0.55 -17.64 2.96
N GLY A 193 -0.47 -18.47 3.18
CA GLY A 193 -0.50 -19.52 4.20
C GLY A 193 -0.07 -20.92 3.76
N GLY A 194 0.33 -21.12 2.50
CA GLY A 194 0.74 -22.42 1.95
C GLY A 194 2.26 -22.59 1.89
N VAL A 195 2.82 -23.25 2.89
CA VAL A 195 4.13 -23.96 2.83
C VAL A 195 3.88 -25.39 3.30
#